data_AF-A0A1G1V588-F1
#
_entry.id   AF-A0A1G1V588-F1
#
_cell.length_a   1.000
_cell.length_b   1.000
_cell.length_c   1.000
_cell.angle_alpha   90.00
_cell.angle_beta   90.00
_cell.angle_gamma   90.00
#
_symmetry.space_group_name_H-M   'P 1'
#
loop_
_entity.id
_entity.type
_entity.pdbx_description
1 polymer ?
#
loop_
_entity_poly.entity_id
_entity_poly.type
_entity_poly.pdbx_seq_one_letter_code
_entity_poly.pdbx_strand_id
1 'polypeptide(L)' 'MTDLGLPIWFFVKIFYLLAFSVYVTFAGILVRQVYLMTQTIEFGIETLLRTFAWAHFMFAIALLLIALLAL' A
#
# COMPACT_ATOMS: atom_id res chain seq x y z
N MET A 1 -34.73 13.63 -9.16
CA MET A 1 -33.43 13.59 -8.44
C MET A 1 -32.55 12.67 -9.26
N THR A 2 -31.51 13.22 -9.88
CA THR A 2 -30.89 12.67 -11.09
C THR A 2 -30.11 11.38 -10.83
N ASP A 3 -30.27 10.40 -11.71
CA ASP A 3 -29.58 9.09 -11.74
C ASP A 3 -28.03 9.19 -11.89
N LEU A 4 -27.47 10.41 -11.86
CA LEU A 4 -26.05 10.70 -11.98
C LEU A 4 -25.22 10.30 -10.75
N GLY A 5 -25.85 10.11 -9.58
CA GLY A 5 -25.15 9.73 -8.36
C GLY A 5 -24.52 8.34 -8.44
N LEU A 6 -25.25 7.35 -8.94
CA LEU A 6 -24.79 5.95 -8.99
C LEU A 6 -23.57 5.75 -9.93
N PRO A 7 -23.54 6.30 -11.16
CA PRO A 7 -22.38 6.20 -12.04
C PRO A 7 -21.11 6.82 -11.43
N ILE A 8 -21.22 8.00 -10.81
CA ILE A 8 -20.06 8.71 -10.26
C ILE A 8 -19.40 7.87 -9.15
N TRP A 9 -20.19 7.34 -8.21
CA TRP A 9 -19.66 6.51 -7.13
C TRP A 9 -19.02 5.20 -7.63
N PHE A 10 -19.53 4.63 -8.72
CA PHE A 10 -18.91 3.46 -9.34
C PHE A 10 -17.50 3.78 -9.86
N PHE A 11 -17.32 4.88 -10.58
CA PHE A 11 -15.99 5.28 -11.06
C PHE A 11 -15.04 5.60 -9.90
N VAL A 12 -15.51 6.28 -8.86
CA VAL A 12 -14.71 6.58 -7.65
C VAL A 12 -14.15 5.30 -7.05
N LYS A 13 -14.98 4.25 -6.88
CA LYS A 13 -14.54 2.95 -6.35
C LYS A 13 -13.39 2.34 -7.19
N ILE A 14 -13.53 2.35 -8.51
CA ILE A 14 -12.50 1.84 -9.42
C ILE A 14 -11.18 2.61 -9.26
N PHE A 15 -11.23 3.94 -9.23
CA PHE A 15 -10.03 4.76 -9.05
C PHE A 15 -9.35 4.53 -7.70
N TYR A 16 -10.13 4.33 -6.62
CA TYR A 16 -9.59 3.96 -5.32
C TYR A 16 -8.87 2.60 -5.35
N LEU A 17 -9.51 1.58 -5.93
CA LEU A 17 -8.90 0.25 -6.06
C LEU A 17 -7.61 0.29 -6.89
N LEU A 18 -7.58 1.07 -7.97
CA LEU A 18 -6.39 1.28 -8.78
C LEU A 18 -5.29 1.97 -7.97
N ALA A 19 -5.61 3.04 -7.24
CA ALA A 19 -4.67 3.76 -6.40
C ALA A 19 -4.06 2.87 -5.31
N PHE A 20 -4.87 2.05 -4.63
CA PHE A 20 -4.39 1.06 -3.66
C PHE A 20 -3.48 0.01 -4.29
N SER A 21 -3.80 -0.46 -5.50
CA SER A 21 -2.98 -1.44 -6.22
C SER A 21 -1.59 -0.88 -6.58
N VAL A 22 -1.54 0.37 -7.03
CA VAL A 22 -0.27 1.08 -7.28
C VAL A 22 0.50 1.28 -5.97
N TYR A 23 -0.19 1.67 -4.90
CA TYR A 23 0.42 1.86 -3.58
C TYR A 23 1.06 0.57 -3.04
N VAL A 24 0.36 -0.57 -3.13
CA VAL A 24 0.90 -1.88 -2.71
C VAL A 24 2.14 -2.23 -3.53
N THR A 25 2.12 -2.02 -4.84
CA THR A 25 3.30 -2.23 -5.71
C THR A 25 4.48 -1.39 -5.24
N PHE A 26 4.25 -0.10 -4.98
CA PHE A 26 5.26 0.81 -4.47
C PHE A 26 5.78 0.40 -3.09
N ALA A 27 4.90 -0.03 -2.19
CA ALA A 27 5.29 -0.52 -0.87
C ALA A 27 6.21 -1.77 -0.97
N GLY A 28 5.94 -2.67 -1.92
CA GLY A 28 6.83 -3.80 -2.21
C GLY A 28 8.22 -3.35 -2.70
N ILE A 29 8.29 -2.34 -3.56
CA ILE A 29 9.56 -1.72 -3.97
C ILE A 29 10.28 -1.13 -2.76
N LEU A 30 9.57 -0.43 -1.86
CA LEU A 30 10.15 0.16 -0.66
C LEU A 30 10.78 -0.89 0.27
N VAL A 31 10.21 -2.08 0.41
CA VAL A 31 10.84 -3.16 1.21
C VAL A 31 12.26 -3.45 0.70
N ARG A 32 12.43 -3.56 -0.62
CA ARG A 32 13.76 -3.73 -1.23
C ARG A 32 14.65 -2.52 -1.00
N GLN A 33 14.11 -1.30 -1.12
CA GLN A 33 14.90 -0.08 -0.89
C GLN A 33 15.38 0.03 0.56
N VAL A 34 14.53 -0.26 1.54
CA VAL A 34 14.92 -0.29 2.95
C VAL A 34 16.02 -1.33 3.18
N TYR A 35 15.92 -2.51 2.55
CA TYR A 35 16.98 -3.52 2.63
C TYR A 35 18.34 -2.98 2.13
N LEU A 36 18.36 -2.35 0.95
CA LEU A 36 19.59 -1.80 0.35
C LEU A 36 20.15 -0.61 1.15
N MET A 37 19.30 0.31 1.58
CA MET A 37 19.72 1.51 2.33
C MET A 37 20.22 1.17 3.73
N THR A 38 19.67 0.13 4.36
CA THR A 38 20.12 -0.28 5.71
C THR A 38 21.51 -0.92 5.73
N GLN A 39 22.06 -1.33 4.58
CA GLN A 39 23.44 -1.83 4.49
C GLN A 39 24.50 -0.78 4.78
N THR A 40 24.14 0.51 4.78
CA THR A 40 25.07 1.62 5.07
C THR A 40 24.98 2.13 6.51
N ILE A 41 24.17 1.50 7.38
CA ILE A 41 23.92 1.95 8.75
C ILE A 41 24.65 1.04 9.74
N GLU A 42 25.58 1.58 10.52
CA GLU A 42 26.34 0.83 11.54
C GLU A 42 25.69 0.82 12.94
N PHE A 43 24.55 1.50 13.10
CA PHE A 43 23.89 1.72 14.39
C PHE A 43 23.07 0.53 14.94
N GLY A 44 23.06 -0.62 14.25
CA GLY A 44 22.35 -1.84 14.71
C GLY A 44 20.81 -1.80 14.60
N ILE A 45 20.23 -0.73 14.01
CA ILE A 45 18.77 -0.57 13.83
C ILE A 45 18.23 -1.22 12.54
N GLU A 46 19.08 -1.85 11.73
CA GLU A 46 18.75 -2.48 10.45
C GLU A 46 17.57 -3.45 10.56
N THR A 47 17.60 -4.36 11.54
CA THR A 47 16.55 -5.38 11.74
C THR A 47 15.22 -4.73 12.07
N LEU A 48 15.21 -3.68 12.89
CA LEU A 48 13.99 -2.96 13.25
C LEU A 48 13.37 -2.29 12.01
N LEU A 49 14.18 -1.55 11.25
CA LEU A 49 13.73 -0.87 10.03
C LEU A 49 13.19 -1.85 8.98
N ARG A 50 13.87 -2.98 8.77
CA ARG A 50 13.42 -4.02 7.84
C ARG A 50 12.13 -4.67 8.29
N THR A 51 11.97 -4.92 9.59
CA THR A 51 10.74 -5.48 10.14
C THR A 51 9.56 -4.52 9.94
N PHE A 52 9.76 -3.22 10.21
CA PHE A 52 8.75 -2.20 9.96
C PHE A 52 8.37 -2.09 8.48
N ALA A 53 9.35 -2.17 7.57
CA ALA A 53 9.08 -2.15 6.14
C ALA A 53 8.19 -3.32 5.69
N TRP A 54 8.49 -4.54 6.15
CA TRP A 54 7.66 -5.71 5.88
C TRP A 54 6.28 -5.62 6.53
N ALA A 55 6.19 -5.16 7.77
CA ALA A 55 4.92 -4.96 8.46
C ALA A 55 4.02 -3.95 7.74
N HIS A 56 4.59 -2.83 7.29
CA HIS A 56 3.88 -1.81 6.50
C HIS A 56 3.40 -2.38 5.16
N PHE A 57 4.23 -3.16 4.48
CA PHE A 57 3.84 -3.81 3.22
C PHE A 57 2.69 -4.81 3.42
N MET A 58 2.76 -5.66 4.44
CA MET A 58 1.67 -6.59 4.78
C MET A 58 0.39 -5.84 5.13
N PHE A 59 0.49 -4.74 5.87
CA PHE A 59 -0.65 -3.88 6.19
C PHE A 59 -1.26 -3.25 4.93
N ALA A 60 -0.44 -2.78 3.98
CA ALA A 60 -0.91 -2.25 2.70
C ALA A 60 -1.66 -3.31 1.87
N ILE A 61 -1.17 -4.55 1.84
CA ILE A 61 -1.89 -5.68 1.20
C ILE A 61 -3.22 -5.92 1.89
N ALA A 62 -3.25 -5.97 3.22
CA ALA A 62 -4.47 -6.17 3.99
C ALA A 62 -5.51 -5.06 3.70
N LEU A 63 -5.08 -3.79 3.62
CA LEU A 63 -5.95 -2.69 3.26
C LEU A 63 -6.49 -2.79 1.82
N LEU A 64 -5.70 -3.24 0.84
CA LEU A 64 -6.18 -3.50 -0.51
C LEU A 64 -7.24 -4.60 -0.53
N LEU A 65 -7.05 -5.68 0.24
CA LEU A 65 -8.04 -6.76 0.36
C LEU A 65 -9.34 -6.26 1.01
N ILE A 66 -9.24 -5.45 2.07
CA ILE A 66 -10.41 -4.81 2.70
C ILE A 66 -11.11 -3.90 1.70
N ALA A 67 -10.36 -3.09 0.95
CA ALA A 67 -10.92 -2.21 -0.08
C ALA A 67 -11.68 -3.00 -1.15
N LEU A 68 -11.16 -4.14 -1.61
CA LEU A 68 -11.85 -5.02 -2.58
C LEU A 68 -13.18 -5.58 -2.07
N LEU A 69 -13.32 -5.76 -0.74
CA LEU A 69 -14.54 -6.30 -0.14
C LEU A 69 -15.54 -5.20 0.25
N ALA A 70 -15.06 -4.01 0.62
CA ALA A 70 -15.88 -2.97 1.24
C ALA A 70 -16.26 -1.81 0.31
N LEU A 71 -15.48 -1.52 -0.74
CA LEU A 71 -15.79 -0.51 -1.76
C LEU A 71 -16.57 -1.12 -2.92
#